data_AF-A0AA88UZ38-F1
#
_entry.id   AF-A0AA88UZ38-F1
#
_cell.length_a   1.000
_cell.length_b   1.000
_cell.length_c   1.000
_cell.angle_alpha   90.00
_cell.angle_beta   90.00
_cell.angle_gamma   90.00
#
_symmetry.space_group_name_H-M   'P 1'
#
loop_
_entity.id
_entity.type
_entity.pdbx_description
1 polymer ?
#
loop_
_entity_poly.entity_id
_entity_poly.type
_entity_poly.pdbx_seq_one_letter_code
_entity_poly.pdbx_strand_id
1 'polypeptide(L)'
;MVLSKAASQSDVSVHSTFASRYVRTSLPRFKVPENSIPKEAAYQIINDELMLDGNPRLNLASFVTTWMEPECDKLIMASVNKNYVDMDEYPVTTELQASRPYSKTPPSSSTSAHKSKPNLENLKIPTT
;
A
#
# COMPACT_ATOMS: atom_id res chain seq x y z
N MET A 1 49.72 24.34 17.26
CA MET A 1 48.56 25.26 17.33
C MET A 1 47.50 24.71 16.39
N VAL A 2 46.53 23.96 16.91
CA VAL A 2 45.47 23.35 16.11
C VAL A 2 44.31 24.34 16.06
N LEU A 3 44.04 24.87 14.87
CA LEU A 3 42.93 25.79 14.63
C LEU A 3 41.63 24.99 14.59
N SER A 4 40.89 25.00 15.70
CA SER A 4 39.50 24.58 15.75
C SER A 4 38.66 25.54 14.89
N LYS A 5 38.13 25.04 13.77
CA LYS A 5 37.16 25.79 12.96
C LYS A 5 35.85 25.87 13.75
N ALA A 6 35.54 27.05 14.26
CA ALA A 6 34.28 27.34 14.93
C ALA A 6 33.12 27.12 13.94
N ALA A 7 32.19 26.22 14.29
CA ALA A 7 30.89 26.12 13.64
C ALA A 7 30.09 27.36 14.04
N SER A 8 30.03 28.36 13.16
CA SER A 8 29.11 29.48 13.30
C SER A 8 28.74 30.01 11.92
N GLN A 9 27.64 29.49 11.40
CA GLN A 9 26.68 30.28 10.64
C GLN A 9 25.36 29.51 10.71
N SER A 10 24.34 30.14 11.29
CA SER A 10 22.97 29.70 11.14
C SER A 10 22.68 29.55 9.64
N ASP A 11 22.55 28.31 9.17
CA ASP A 11 22.14 27.95 7.81
C ASP A 11 20.71 28.44 7.58
N VAL A 12 20.56 29.74 7.35
CA VAL A 12 19.32 30.31 6.82
C VAL A 12 19.22 29.78 5.40
N SER A 13 18.26 28.89 5.16
CA SER A 13 17.97 28.35 3.82
C SER A 13 17.29 29.43 2.96
N VAL A 14 18.02 30.48 2.61
CA VAL A 14 17.53 31.59 1.75
C VAL A 14 17.47 31.19 0.27
N HIS A 15 18.20 30.13 -0.11
CA HIS A 15 18.27 29.69 -1.51
C HIS A 15 17.12 28.73 -1.83
N SER A 16 16.43 28.98 -2.95
CA SER A 16 15.51 28.00 -3.56
C SER A 16 16.24 26.68 -3.83
N THR A 17 15.52 25.55 -3.78
CA THR A 17 16.07 24.19 -3.97
C THR A 17 16.91 24.10 -5.26
N PHE A 18 16.41 24.64 -6.37
CA PHE A 18 17.10 24.66 -7.67
C PHE A 18 18.30 25.64 -7.73
N ALA A 19 18.31 26.68 -6.90
CA ALA A 19 19.44 27.61 -6.79
C ALA A 19 20.51 27.11 -5.80
N SER A 20 20.24 26.02 -5.08
CA SER A 20 21.15 25.45 -4.10
C SER A 20 22.23 24.60 -4.77
N ARG A 21 23.33 24.36 -4.03
CA ARG A 21 24.41 23.47 -4.47
C ARG A 21 23.98 22.00 -4.63
N TYR A 22 22.85 21.60 -4.03
CA TYR A 22 22.42 20.21 -3.96
C TYR A 22 21.95 19.63 -5.30
N VAL A 23 21.41 20.47 -6.20
CA VAL A 23 20.97 20.04 -7.54
C VAL A 23 22.14 19.92 -8.53
N ARG A 24 23.34 20.41 -8.16
CA ARG A 24 24.54 20.34 -9.02
C ARG A 24 25.30 19.03 -8.89
N THR A 25 24.98 18.21 -7.89
CA THR A 25 25.63 16.93 -7.64
C THR A 25 24.66 15.79 -7.96
N SER A 26 25.14 14.77 -8.67
CA SER A 26 24.31 13.59 -8.96
C SER A 26 23.94 12.84 -7.69
N LEU A 27 22.78 12.17 -7.71
CA LEU A 27 22.32 11.38 -6.59
C LEU A 27 23.31 10.23 -6.25
N PRO A 28 23.59 10.00 -4.96
CA PRO A 28 24.45 8.90 -4.54
C PRO A 28 23.80 7.55 -4.86
N ARG A 29 24.47 6.69 -5.62
CA ARG A 29 23.95 5.36 -6.01
C ARG A 29 24.55 4.18 -5.24
N PHE A 30 25.74 4.34 -4.67
CA PHE A 30 26.53 3.20 -4.14
C PHE A 30 27.03 3.37 -2.70
N LYS A 31 26.95 4.58 -2.14
CA LYS A 31 27.38 4.88 -0.78
C LYS A 31 26.41 5.87 -0.14
N VAL A 32 26.20 5.70 1.16
CA VAL A 32 25.44 6.66 1.96
C VAL A 32 26.23 7.98 2.03
N PRO A 33 25.61 9.14 1.81
CA PRO A 33 26.26 10.44 1.97
C PRO A 33 26.79 10.66 3.38
N GLU A 34 27.95 11.30 3.49
CA GLU A 34 28.53 11.67 4.80
C GLU A 34 27.76 12.82 5.47
N ASN A 35 27.11 13.67 4.68
CA ASN A 35 26.42 14.87 5.17
C ASN A 35 24.95 14.86 4.77
N SER A 36 24.10 15.40 5.64
CA SER A 36 22.68 15.60 5.37
C SER A 36 22.45 16.73 4.36
N ILE A 37 21.30 16.67 3.69
CA ILE A 37 20.79 17.73 2.81
C ILE A 37 19.44 18.24 3.34
N PRO A 38 19.02 19.47 3.00
CA PRO A 38 17.71 19.98 3.39
C PRO A 38 16.57 19.09 2.86
N LYS A 39 15.52 18.89 3.67
CA LYS A 39 14.37 18.04 3.34
C LYS A 39 13.71 18.40 2.00
N GLU A 40 13.59 19.69 1.70
CA GLU A 40 13.00 20.19 0.45
C GLU A 40 13.85 19.81 -0.77
N ALA A 41 15.19 19.87 -0.63
CA ALA A 41 16.10 19.48 -1.71
C ALA A 41 16.04 17.97 -1.93
N ALA A 42 16.02 17.16 -0.85
CA ALA A 42 15.89 15.71 -0.95
C ALA A 42 14.59 15.30 -1.65
N TYR A 43 13.46 15.88 -1.22
CA TYR A 43 12.15 15.60 -1.82
C TYR A 43 12.12 15.96 -3.30
N GLN A 44 12.57 17.17 -3.66
CA GLN A 44 12.54 17.63 -5.05
C GLN A 44 13.37 16.72 -5.96
N ILE A 45 14.60 16.37 -5.56
CA ILE A 45 15.49 15.58 -6.40
C ILE A 45 14.92 14.17 -6.62
N ILE A 46 14.36 13.53 -5.58
CA ILE A 46 13.73 12.21 -5.71
C ILE A 46 12.46 12.30 -6.56
N ASN A 47 11.62 13.30 -6.32
CA ASN A 47 10.39 13.51 -7.07
C ASN A 47 10.66 13.74 -8.57
N ASP A 48 11.72 14.50 -8.90
CA ASP A 48 12.13 14.75 -10.28
C ASP A 48 12.65 13.47 -10.97
N GLU A 49 13.39 12.59 -10.28
CA GLU A 49 13.81 11.30 -10.84
C GLU A 49 12.60 10.37 -11.09
N LEU A 50 11.61 10.39 -10.19
CA LEU A 50 10.36 9.62 -10.35
C LEU A 50 9.48 10.12 -11.50
N MET A 51 9.64 11.36 -11.98
CA MET A 51 8.91 11.82 -13.17
C MET A 51 9.32 11.09 -14.46
N LEU A 52 10.45 10.37 -14.44
CA LEU A 52 10.89 9.52 -15.55
C LEU A 52 10.13 8.19 -15.60
N ASP A 53 9.41 7.83 -14.54
CA ASP A 53 8.56 6.64 -14.54
C ASP A 53 7.33 6.83 -15.46
N GLY A 54 6.89 5.73 -16.07
CA GLY A 54 5.69 5.72 -16.89
C GLY A 54 4.43 5.96 -16.06
N ASN A 55 3.45 6.67 -16.64
CA ASN A 55 2.17 6.92 -15.96
C ASN A 55 1.43 5.58 -15.69
N PRO A 56 1.18 5.21 -14.41
CA PRO A 56 0.53 3.95 -14.08
C PRO A 56 -0.84 3.76 -14.73
N ARG A 57 -1.59 4.84 -14.99
CA ARG A 57 -2.91 4.77 -15.64
C ARG A 57 -2.85 4.35 -17.12
N LEU A 58 -1.69 4.51 -17.75
CA LEU A 58 -1.45 4.09 -19.13
C LEU A 58 -0.78 2.71 -19.21
N ASN A 59 -0.48 2.09 -18.07
CA ASN A 59 0.10 0.76 -18.03
C ASN A 59 -0.97 -0.32 -18.17
N LEU A 60 -1.10 -0.88 -19.38
CA LEU A 60 -2.05 -1.97 -19.68
C LEU A 60 -1.46 -3.37 -19.50
N ALA A 61 -0.19 -3.48 -19.09
CA ALA A 61 0.47 -4.76 -18.90
C ALA A 61 0.23 -5.36 -17.50
N SER A 62 -0.15 -4.54 -16.52
CA SER A 62 -0.36 -4.96 -15.13
C SER A 62 -1.83 -5.27 -14.84
N PHE A 63 -2.06 -6.24 -13.97
CA PHE A 63 -3.38 -6.53 -13.37
C PHE A 63 -3.64 -5.77 -12.06
N VAL A 64 -2.64 -5.03 -11.56
CA VAL A 64 -2.73 -4.30 -10.29
C VAL A 64 -3.51 -3.00 -10.46
N THR A 65 -4.31 -2.64 -9.45
CA THR A 65 -5.08 -1.39 -9.41
C THR A 65 -4.17 -0.16 -9.41
N THR A 66 -4.44 0.80 -10.30
CA THR A 66 -3.66 2.05 -10.46
C THR A 66 -4.43 3.32 -10.10
N TRP A 67 -5.67 3.17 -9.59
CA TRP A 67 -6.51 4.29 -9.16
C TRP A 67 -7.44 3.85 -8.02
N MET A 68 -7.64 4.74 -7.05
CA MET A 68 -8.62 4.62 -5.96
C MET A 68 -9.29 5.97 -5.70
N GLU A 69 -10.40 5.96 -4.96
CA GLU A 69 -11.12 7.19 -4.59
C GLU A 69 -10.31 8.01 -3.57
N PRO A 70 -10.42 9.37 -3.56
CA PRO A 70 -9.70 10.23 -2.63
C PRO A 70 -9.96 9.91 -1.15
N GLU A 71 -11.14 9.39 -0.83
CA GLU A 71 -11.52 8.91 0.50
C GLU A 71 -10.65 7.72 0.93
N CYS A 72 -10.29 6.85 -0.01
CA CYS A 72 -9.41 5.72 0.25
C CYS A 72 -7.97 6.18 0.50
N ASP A 73 -7.46 7.15 -0.27
CA ASP A 73 -6.14 7.73 -0.04
C ASP A 73 -6.02 8.33 1.37
N LYS A 74 -7.08 9.01 1.85
CA LYS A 74 -7.13 9.53 3.22
C LYS A 74 -7.04 8.42 4.27
N LEU A 75 -7.74 7.31 4.07
CA LEU A 75 -7.69 6.16 4.98
C LEU A 75 -6.29 5.52 5.00
N ILE A 76 -5.68 5.32 3.83
CA ILE A 76 -4.32 4.77 3.71
C ILE A 76 -3.34 5.69 4.43
N MET A 77 -3.34 6.99 4.13
CA MET A 77 -2.43 7.96 4.77
C MET A 77 -2.64 8.08 6.29
N ALA A 78 -3.88 7.97 6.77
CA ALA A 78 -4.18 7.97 8.21
C ALA A 78 -3.76 6.66 8.92
N SER A 79 -3.50 5.60 8.16
CA SER A 79 -3.16 4.27 8.67
C SER A 79 -1.72 3.83 8.42
N VAL A 80 -0.91 4.64 7.71
CA VAL A 80 0.46 4.29 7.27
C VAL A 80 1.41 3.94 8.42
N ASN A 81 1.18 4.50 9.61
CA ASN A 81 1.95 4.26 10.82
C ASN A 81 1.41 3.12 11.70
N LYS A 82 0.29 2.48 11.31
CA LYS A 82 -0.27 1.34 12.04
C LYS A 82 0.45 0.06 11.65
N ASN A 83 1.05 -0.60 12.62
CA ASN A 83 1.72 -1.87 12.40
C ASN A 83 0.70 -3.01 12.40
N TYR A 84 0.45 -3.62 11.23
CA TYR A 84 -0.58 -4.67 11.07
C TYR A 84 -0.39 -5.89 11.99
N VAL A 85 0.84 -6.28 12.32
CA VAL A 85 1.10 -7.46 13.18
C VAL A 85 0.76 -7.22 14.65
N ASP A 86 0.64 -5.95 15.04
CA ASP A 86 0.41 -5.55 16.42
C ASP A 86 -1.09 -5.56 16.76
N MET A 87 -1.63 -6.76 16.98
CA MET A 87 -3.06 -6.99 17.19
C MET A 87 -3.58 -6.38 18.49
N ASP A 88 -2.74 -6.30 19.52
CA ASP A 88 -3.12 -5.79 20.84
C ASP A 88 -3.26 -4.26 20.82
N GLU A 89 -2.38 -3.56 20.10
CA GLU A 89 -2.43 -2.10 19.96
C GLU A 89 -3.49 -1.65 18.94
N TYR A 90 -3.78 -2.48 17.93
CA TYR A 90 -4.73 -2.16 16.86
C TYR A 90 -5.86 -3.19 16.70
N PRO A 91 -6.68 -3.43 17.74
CA PRO A 91 -7.69 -4.48 17.73
C PRO A 91 -8.74 -4.29 16.62
N VAL A 92 -9.12 -3.04 16.33
CA VAL A 92 -10.08 -2.71 15.25
C VAL A 92 -9.52 -3.07 13.87
N THR A 93 -8.21 -2.93 13.65
CA THR A 93 -7.57 -3.34 12.39
C THR A 93 -7.67 -4.87 12.21
N THR A 94 -7.45 -5.62 13.30
CA THR A 94 -7.62 -7.08 13.31
C THR A 94 -9.06 -7.49 13.09
N GLU A 95 -10.02 -6.81 13.73
CA GLU A 95 -11.44 -7.06 13.51
C GLU A 95 -11.84 -6.83 12.05
N LEU A 96 -11.39 -5.75 11.41
CA LEU A 96 -11.65 -5.48 9.98
C LEU A 96 -11.09 -6.58 9.07
N GLN A 97 -9.97 -7.19 9.44
CA GLN A 97 -9.43 -8.35 8.72
C GLN A 97 -10.28 -9.61 8.96
N ALA A 98 -10.70 -9.84 10.20
CA ALA A 98 -11.48 -11.01 10.59
C ALA A 98 -12.95 -10.93 10.14
N SER A 99 -13.50 -9.74 9.94
CA SER A 99 -14.92 -9.47 9.68
C SER A 99 -15.38 -9.85 8.27
N ARG A 100 -14.72 -10.81 7.61
CA ARG A 100 -15.16 -11.33 6.32
C ARG A 100 -16.07 -12.55 6.55
N PRO A 101 -17.41 -12.45 6.30
CA PRO A 101 -18.19 -13.65 6.05
C PRO A 101 -17.73 -14.22 4.70
N TYR A 102 -16.78 -15.14 4.73
CA TYR A 102 -16.52 -15.99 3.57
C TYR A 102 -17.67 -17.00 3.47
N SER A 103 -18.75 -16.67 2.76
CA SER A 103 -19.70 -17.69 2.30
C SER A 103 -18.95 -18.59 1.32
N LYS A 104 -18.53 -19.78 1.79
CA LYS A 104 -17.84 -20.81 0.99
C LYS A 104 -18.74 -21.45 -0.09
N THR A 105 -19.88 -20.87 -0.43
CA THR A 105 -20.76 -21.40 -1.48
C THR A 105 -20.56 -20.59 -2.76
N PRO A 106 -20.04 -21.19 -3.85
CA PRO A 106 -20.18 -20.58 -5.17
C PRO A 106 -21.69 -20.42 -5.47
N PRO A 107 -22.10 -19.39 -6.25
CA PRO A 107 -23.48 -19.31 -6.69
C PRO A 107 -23.78 -20.57 -7.50
N SER A 108 -24.60 -21.47 -6.95
CA SER A 108 -25.12 -22.59 -7.72
C SER A 108 -25.88 -21.99 -8.89
N SER A 109 -25.40 -22.26 -10.11
CA SER A 109 -26.15 -22.00 -11.32
C SER A 109 -27.56 -22.55 -11.14
N SER A 110 -28.53 -21.65 -11.24
CA SER A 110 -29.95 -21.99 -11.32
C SER A 110 -30.19 -22.75 -12.61
N THR A 111 -30.00 -24.07 -12.59
CA THR A 111 -30.58 -24.96 -13.58
C THR A 111 -31.65 -25.77 -12.87
N SER A 112 -32.90 -25.34 -13.06
CA SER A 112 -34.09 -26.11 -12.76
C SER A 112 -34.03 -27.44 -13.51
N ALA A 113 -33.59 -28.50 -12.82
CA ALA A 113 -33.72 -29.87 -13.29
C ALA A 113 -34.60 -30.61 -12.28
N HIS A 114 -35.84 -30.87 -12.69
CA HIS A 114 -36.79 -31.78 -12.06
C HIS A 114 -36.08 -33.07 -11.63
N LYS A 115 -36.05 -33.35 -10.32
CA LYS A 115 -35.76 -34.68 -9.81
C LYS A 115 -36.93 -35.12 -8.95
N SER A 116 -37.81 -35.91 -9.57
CA SER A 116 -38.85 -36.68 -8.89
C SER A 116 -38.22 -37.58 -7.83
N LYS A 117 -38.67 -37.45 -6.58
CA LYS A 117 -38.32 -38.37 -5.49
C LYS A 117 -39.12 -39.67 -5.66
N PRO A 118 -38.51 -40.87 -5.68
CA PRO A 118 -39.27 -42.10 -5.51
C PRO A 118 -39.71 -42.24 -4.05
N ASN A 119 -41.01 -42.48 -3.87
CA ASN A 119 -41.70 -42.70 -2.61
C ASN A 119 -41.38 -44.12 -2.09
N LEU A 120 -40.78 -44.21 -0.91
CA LEU A 120 -40.26 -45.45 -0.31
C LEU A 120 -41.13 -45.92 0.88
N GLU A 121 -42.46 -45.79 0.77
CA GLU A 121 -43.41 -46.22 1.82
C GLU A 121 -44.32 -47.40 1.46
N ASN A 122 -44.11 -48.13 0.35
CA ASN A 122 -45.02 -49.23 -0.02
C ASN A 122 -44.32 -50.54 -0.38
N LEU A 123 -43.55 -51.13 0.54
CA LEU A 123 -43.27 -52.56 0.48
C LEU A 123 -43.40 -53.20 1.88
N LYS A 124 -44.65 -53.28 2.36
CA LYS A 124 -45.05 -54.32 3.30
C LYS A 124 -45.18 -55.63 2.51
N ILE A 125 -44.46 -56.65 2.92
CA ILE A 125 -44.78 -58.05 2.59
C ILE A 125 -44.62 -58.90 3.85
N PRO A 126 -45.48 -59.92 4.04
CA PRO A 126 -45.99 -60.36 5.33
C PRO A 126 -45.25 -61.57 5.88
N THR A 127 -45.36 -61.76 7.19
CA THR A 127 -44.93 -62.91 7.98
C THR A 127 -45.66 -64.18 7.57
N THR A 128 -44.93 -65.30 7.43
CA THR A 128 -45.24 -66.64 7.96
C THR A 128 -43.93 -67.38 8.14
#